data_AF-A0A0D2USN4-F1
#
_entry.id   AF-A0A0D2USN4-F1
#
_cell.length_a   1.000
_cell.length_b   1.000
_cell.length_c   1.000
_cell.angle_alpha   90.00
_cell.angle_beta   90.00
_cell.angle_gamma   90.00
#
_symmetry.space_group_name_H-M   'P 1'
#
loop_
_entity.id
_entity.type
_entity.pdbx_description
1 polymer ?
#
loop_
_entity_poly.entity_id
_entity_poly.type
_entity_poly.pdbx_seq_one_letter_code
_entity_poly.pdbx_strand_id
1 'polypeptide(L)'
;MEVAEVEETLKVLDASLSLIKWRLKSSSKRRLQIDVLAVCTRMRPVVMIDYGGKMPELQENLCAFLEHCRKESTIFEQLRVMVIEDMIYLIHVKEMAEYVSSSLSSEVELLFVDLEQDPPKMRTLDDKSLLGMQLISIQKLFSLYFPLEGMRNDLLPPDRAEPMADSKSLSEQIGSQSSVLMDLSSCMHDTEVTVPTVNGWLLGYPIVYLFSKDHIEDAIYNLSTKFLRIYKILVSRTSAPNKGSQPEELMR
;
A
#
# COMPACT_ATOMS: atom_id res chain seq x y z
N MET A 1 0.37 15.76 -14.92
CA MET A 1 -1.05 16.14 -15.06
C MET A 1 -1.13 17.64 -15.03
N GLU A 2 -1.72 18.26 -16.05
CA GLU A 2 -1.88 19.72 -16.12
C GLU A 2 -3.13 20.18 -15.33
N VAL A 3 -3.24 21.47 -15.02
CA VAL A 3 -4.37 22.02 -14.25
C VAL A 3 -5.72 21.73 -14.94
N ALA A 4 -5.78 21.86 -16.27
CA ALA A 4 -6.98 21.57 -17.04
C ALA A 4 -7.39 20.08 -16.95
N GLU A 5 -6.40 19.18 -16.91
CA GLU A 5 -6.62 17.73 -16.79
C GLU A 5 -7.10 17.34 -15.38
N VAL A 6 -6.63 18.06 -14.35
CA VAL A 6 -7.14 17.93 -12.97
C VAL A 6 -8.61 18.35 -12.89
N GLU A 7 -8.97 19.49 -13.49
CA GLU A 7 -10.36 19.95 -13.51
C GLU A 7 -11.27 18.97 -14.26
N GLU A 8 -10.81 18.43 -15.38
CA GLU A 8 -11.57 17.45 -16.14
C GLU A 8 -11.72 16.13 -15.38
N THR A 9 -10.64 15.66 -14.74
CA THR A 9 -10.69 14.49 -13.86
C THR A 9 -11.73 14.68 -12.76
N LEU A 10 -11.76 15.84 -12.10
CA LEU A 10 -12.75 16.15 -11.06
C LEU A 10 -14.19 16.13 -11.59
N LYS A 11 -14.44 16.64 -12.81
CA LYS A 11 -15.77 16.56 -13.44
C LYS A 11 -16.19 15.12 -13.68
N VAL A 12 -15.28 14.27 -14.19
CA VAL A 12 -15.55 12.84 -14.40
C VAL A 12 -15.86 12.14 -13.08
N LEU A 13 -15.13 12.46 -12.00
CA LEU A 13 -15.39 11.90 -10.67
C LEU A 13 -16.78 12.30 -10.15
N ASP A 14 -17.16 13.58 -10.29
CA ASP A 14 -18.47 14.07 -9.85
C ASP A 14 -19.62 13.47 -10.66
N ALA A 15 -19.46 13.37 -11.99
CA ALA A 15 -20.42 12.71 -12.86
C ALA A 15 -20.57 11.22 -12.49
N SER A 16 -19.47 10.50 -12.32
CA SER A 16 -19.47 9.08 -11.97
C SER A 16 -20.10 8.81 -10.60
N LEU A 17 -19.82 9.66 -9.60
CA LEU A 17 -20.48 9.56 -8.29
C LEU A 17 -21.99 9.80 -8.37
N SER A 18 -22.45 10.65 -9.29
CA SER A 18 -23.89 10.92 -9.45
C SER A 18 -24.67 9.74 -10.04
N LEU A 19 -23.98 8.84 -10.76
CA LEU A 19 -24.57 7.64 -11.37
C LEU A 19 -24.78 6.51 -10.35
N ILE A 20 -24.15 6.59 -9.19
CA ILE A 20 -24.17 5.54 -8.17
C ILE A 20 -24.91 6.06 -6.95
N LYS A 21 -25.69 5.18 -6.32
CA LYS A 21 -26.40 5.49 -5.07
C LYS A 21 -25.46 5.45 -3.85
N TRP A 22 -24.23 5.94 -3.99
CA TRP A 22 -23.23 5.94 -2.94
C TRP A 22 -23.43 7.15 -2.02
N ARG A 23 -23.94 6.91 -0.80
CA ARG A 23 -24.23 7.96 0.18
C ARG A 23 -22.97 8.43 0.91
N LEU A 24 -22.15 9.23 0.23
CA LEU A 24 -20.96 9.86 0.82
C LEU A 24 -21.30 11.19 1.52
N LYS A 25 -20.79 11.38 2.73
CA LYS A 25 -20.74 12.70 3.37
C LYS A 25 -19.83 13.63 2.55
N SER A 26 -20.08 14.95 2.59
CA SER A 26 -19.29 15.94 1.84
C SER A 26 -17.78 15.85 2.12
N SER A 27 -17.40 15.59 3.38
CA SER A 27 -15.99 15.38 3.76
C SER A 27 -15.39 14.13 3.11
N SER A 28 -16.10 13.00 3.15
CA SER A 28 -15.67 11.74 2.53
C SER A 28 -15.63 11.84 1.01
N LYS A 29 -16.57 12.54 0.39
CA LYS A 29 -16.56 12.82 -1.06
C LYS A 29 -15.31 13.61 -1.45
N ARG A 30 -15.02 14.70 -0.73
CA ARG A 30 -13.80 15.50 -0.96
C ARG A 30 -12.54 14.66 -0.75
N ARG A 31 -12.53 13.79 0.27
CA ARG A 31 -11.41 12.89 0.54
C ARG A 31 -11.21 11.91 -0.61
N LEU A 32 -12.27 11.28 -1.12
CA LEU A 32 -12.22 10.43 -2.31
C LEU A 32 -11.64 11.13 -3.53
N GLN A 33 -12.05 12.36 -3.80
CA GLN A 33 -11.48 13.14 -4.90
C GLN A 33 -9.97 13.36 -4.73
N ILE A 34 -9.51 13.71 -3.52
CA ILE A 34 -8.09 13.91 -3.22
C ILE A 34 -7.30 12.60 -3.38
N ASP A 35 -7.83 11.50 -2.83
CA ASP A 35 -7.15 10.20 -2.85
C ASP A 35 -7.08 9.65 -4.30
N VAL A 36 -8.15 9.77 -5.09
CA VAL A 36 -8.13 9.41 -6.52
C VAL A 36 -7.15 10.28 -7.29
N LEU A 37 -7.14 11.60 -7.06
CA LEU A 37 -6.18 12.49 -7.71
C LEU A 37 -4.74 12.14 -7.35
N ALA A 38 -4.45 11.81 -6.08
CA ALA A 38 -3.11 11.42 -5.65
C ALA A 38 -2.61 10.15 -6.37
N VAL A 39 -3.51 9.20 -6.63
CA VAL A 39 -3.20 7.96 -7.37
C VAL A 39 -3.08 8.24 -8.87
N CYS A 40 -4.01 9.00 -9.48
CA CYS A 40 -3.95 9.36 -10.91
C CYS A 40 -2.72 10.20 -11.26
N THR A 41 -2.30 11.10 -10.37
CA THR A 41 -1.09 11.92 -10.54
C THR A 41 0.19 11.19 -10.18
N ARG A 42 0.11 9.93 -9.76
CA ARG A 42 1.25 9.08 -9.36
C ARG A 42 2.03 9.65 -8.18
N MET A 43 1.41 10.51 -7.36
CA MET A 43 2.00 10.97 -6.11
C MET A 43 2.09 9.83 -5.09
N ARG A 44 1.18 8.85 -5.18
CA ARG A 44 1.17 7.63 -4.37
C ARG A 44 0.79 6.44 -5.24
N PRO A 45 1.47 5.28 -5.10
CA PRO A 45 1.08 4.07 -5.80
C PRO A 45 -0.22 3.48 -5.26
N VAL A 46 -0.52 3.71 -3.98
CA VAL A 46 -1.69 3.17 -3.28
C VAL A 46 -2.20 4.13 -2.20
N VAL A 47 -3.51 4.10 -1.98
CA VAL A 47 -4.20 4.74 -0.86
C VAL A 47 -5.20 3.75 -0.26
N MET A 48 -5.32 3.73 1.06
CA MET A 48 -6.34 2.95 1.76
C MET A 48 -7.64 3.75 1.84
N ILE A 49 -8.78 3.08 1.64
CA ILE A 49 -10.11 3.69 1.68
C ILE A 49 -10.85 3.16 2.91
N ASP A 50 -10.81 3.90 4.01
CA ASP A 50 -11.44 3.54 5.30
C ASP A 50 -12.75 4.31 5.57
N TYR A 51 -13.30 4.95 4.53
CA TYR A 51 -14.50 5.77 4.62
C TYR A 51 -15.54 5.37 3.57
N GLY A 52 -16.76 5.86 3.75
CA GLY A 52 -17.82 5.75 2.75
C GLY A 52 -18.67 4.49 2.85
N GLY A 53 -18.45 3.63 3.84
CA GLY A 53 -19.30 2.47 4.08
C GLY A 53 -18.60 1.39 4.88
N LYS A 54 -19.20 0.20 4.86
CA LYS A 54 -18.64 -1.05 5.39
C LYS A 54 -18.50 -2.04 4.24
N MET A 55 -17.62 -3.03 4.39
CA MET A 55 -17.58 -4.16 3.46
C MET A 55 -18.86 -5.01 3.59
N PRO A 56 -19.37 -5.62 2.50
CA PRO A 56 -18.89 -5.56 1.11
C PRO A 56 -19.41 -4.35 0.31
N GLU A 57 -20.39 -3.60 0.83
CA GLU A 57 -21.03 -2.47 0.12
C GLU A 57 -20.02 -1.40 -0.32
N LEU A 58 -18.99 -1.14 0.49
CA LEU A 58 -17.92 -0.21 0.15
C LEU A 58 -17.15 -0.64 -1.10
N GLN A 59 -16.80 -1.93 -1.19
CA GLN A 59 -16.14 -2.51 -2.35
C GLN A 59 -17.01 -2.41 -3.60
N GLU A 60 -18.28 -2.78 -3.50
CA GLU A 60 -19.23 -2.72 -4.63
C GLU A 60 -19.36 -1.28 -5.15
N ASN A 61 -19.54 -0.31 -4.25
CA ASN A 61 -19.65 1.10 -4.62
C ASN A 61 -18.36 1.65 -5.23
N LEU A 62 -17.19 1.31 -4.66
CA LEU A 62 -15.90 1.79 -5.18
C LEU A 62 -15.58 1.16 -6.54
N CYS A 63 -15.87 -0.13 -6.74
CA CYS A 63 -15.71 -0.81 -8.01
C CYS A 63 -16.64 -0.21 -9.08
N ALA A 64 -17.93 -0.04 -8.77
CA ALA A 64 -18.88 0.59 -9.68
C ALA A 64 -18.44 2.02 -10.04
N PHE A 65 -17.95 2.78 -9.06
CA PHE A 65 -17.43 4.12 -9.25
C PHE A 65 -16.26 4.15 -10.23
N LEU A 66 -15.30 3.26 -10.06
CA LEU A 66 -14.14 3.21 -10.93
C LEU A 66 -14.49 2.73 -12.35
N GLU A 67 -15.43 1.79 -12.49
CA GLU A 67 -15.96 1.37 -13.79
C GLU A 67 -16.63 2.52 -14.55
N HIS A 68 -17.40 3.37 -13.86
CA HIS A 68 -17.96 4.57 -14.48
C HIS A 68 -16.87 5.56 -14.89
N CYS A 69 -15.88 5.82 -14.04
CA CYS A 69 -14.78 6.72 -14.38
C CYS A 69 -14.00 6.25 -15.61
N ARG A 70 -13.73 4.93 -15.71
CA ARG A 70 -13.00 4.32 -16.85
C ARG A 70 -13.73 4.44 -18.19
N LYS A 71 -15.06 4.52 -18.18
CA LYS A 71 -15.84 4.71 -19.41
C LYS A 71 -15.73 6.13 -19.96
N GLU A 72 -15.51 7.10 -19.07
CA GLU A 72 -15.46 8.52 -19.42
C GLU A 72 -14.03 8.99 -19.72
N SER A 73 -13.00 8.40 -19.10
CA SER A 73 -11.61 8.82 -19.30
C SER A 73 -10.60 7.68 -19.14
N THR A 74 -9.59 7.69 -20.02
CA THR A 74 -8.49 6.72 -20.03
C THR A 74 -7.52 6.90 -18.87
N ILE A 75 -7.54 8.05 -18.18
CA ILE A 75 -6.71 8.32 -16.99
C ILE A 75 -6.97 7.25 -15.91
N PHE A 76 -8.19 6.73 -15.84
CA PHE A 76 -8.61 5.73 -14.86
C PHE A 76 -8.26 4.29 -15.25
N GLU A 77 -7.74 4.04 -16.46
CA GLU A 77 -7.44 2.68 -16.95
C GLU A 77 -6.38 1.96 -16.11
N GLN A 78 -5.49 2.70 -15.46
CA GLN A 78 -4.43 2.14 -14.62
C GLN A 78 -4.86 1.96 -13.17
N LEU A 79 -6.05 2.41 -12.80
CA LEU A 79 -6.53 2.32 -11.43
C LEU A 79 -7.25 1.00 -11.19
N ARG A 80 -7.04 0.40 -10.03
CA ARG A 80 -7.72 -0.83 -9.58
C ARG A 80 -8.11 -0.72 -8.11
N VAL A 81 -9.14 -1.46 -7.72
CA VAL A 81 -9.52 -1.67 -6.34
C VAL A 81 -8.85 -2.94 -5.87
N MET A 82 -8.05 -2.86 -4.81
CA MET A 82 -7.37 -3.99 -4.21
C MET A 82 -7.97 -4.25 -2.82
N VAL A 83 -8.17 -5.52 -2.46
CA VAL A 83 -8.67 -5.94 -1.15
C VAL A 83 -7.66 -6.88 -0.51
N ILE A 84 -7.38 -6.68 0.78
CA ILE A 84 -6.53 -7.55 1.60
C ILE A 84 -7.23 -7.71 2.95
N GLU A 85 -7.68 -8.92 3.24
CA GLU A 85 -8.54 -9.20 4.40
C GLU A 85 -9.76 -8.26 4.39
N ASP A 86 -9.99 -7.50 5.46
CA ASP A 86 -11.11 -6.56 5.57
C ASP A 86 -10.74 -5.12 5.11
N MET A 87 -9.55 -4.94 4.52
CA MET A 87 -9.04 -3.63 4.08
C MET A 87 -9.17 -3.48 2.56
N ILE A 88 -9.50 -2.25 2.14
CA ILE A 88 -9.69 -1.90 0.74
C ILE A 88 -8.80 -0.72 0.35
N TYR A 89 -8.22 -0.81 -0.84
CA TYR A 89 -7.23 0.11 -1.36
C TYR A 89 -7.57 0.50 -2.79
N LEU A 90 -7.22 1.74 -3.15
CA LEU A 90 -7.17 2.18 -4.54
C LEU A 90 -5.71 2.26 -4.95
N ILE A 91 -5.36 1.57 -6.05
CA ILE A 91 -3.99 1.45 -6.53
C ILE A 91 -3.85 1.96 -7.95
N HIS A 92 -2.65 2.46 -8.29
CA HIS A 92 -2.20 2.63 -9.67
C HIS A 92 -1.30 1.44 -10.04
N VAL A 93 -1.73 0.59 -10.96
CA VAL A 93 -1.07 -0.71 -11.26
C VAL A 93 0.41 -0.55 -11.61
N LYS A 94 0.75 0.39 -12.49
CA LYS A 94 2.15 0.63 -12.88
C LYS A 94 3.03 1.10 -11.73
N GLU A 95 2.63 2.16 -11.03
CA GLU A 95 3.37 2.68 -9.87
C GLU A 95 3.49 1.63 -8.76
N MET A 96 2.48 0.76 -8.61
CA MET A 96 2.55 -0.35 -7.66
C MET A 96 3.62 -1.37 -8.06
N ALA A 97 3.77 -1.70 -9.35
CA ALA A 97 4.82 -2.59 -9.83
C ALA A 97 6.23 -1.99 -9.58
N GLU A 98 6.41 -0.70 -9.88
CA GLU A 98 7.65 0.02 -9.61
C GLU A 98 7.97 0.05 -8.10
N TYR A 99 6.96 0.35 -7.26
CA TYR A 99 7.09 0.37 -5.81
C TYR A 99 7.50 -0.99 -5.23
N VAL A 100 6.80 -2.06 -5.61
CA VAL A 100 7.08 -3.43 -5.13
C VAL A 100 8.50 -3.86 -5.49
N SER A 101 8.95 -3.56 -6.72
CA SER A 101 10.31 -3.89 -7.13
C SER A 101 11.36 -3.09 -6.38
N SER A 102 11.16 -1.78 -6.21
CA SER A 102 12.08 -0.92 -5.47
C SER A 102 12.19 -1.34 -3.99
N SER A 103 11.08 -1.85 -3.44
CA SER A 103 11.05 -2.42 -2.09
C SER A 103 11.83 -3.74 -1.99
N LEU A 104 11.85 -4.57 -3.04
CA LEU A 104 12.58 -5.84 -3.08
C LEU A 104 14.06 -5.66 -3.42
N SER A 105 14.43 -4.66 -4.24
CA SER A 105 15.82 -4.33 -4.56
C SER A 105 16.54 -3.58 -3.44
N SER A 106 15.85 -3.31 -2.31
CA SER A 106 16.34 -2.51 -1.19
C SER A 106 16.73 -1.07 -1.57
N GLU A 107 16.18 -0.55 -2.67
CA GLU A 107 16.32 0.88 -3.04
C GLU A 107 15.53 1.78 -2.07
N VAL A 108 14.44 1.26 -1.51
CA VAL A 108 13.68 1.90 -0.44
C VAL A 108 14.07 1.27 0.89
N GLU A 109 14.76 2.03 1.74
CA GLU A 109 15.10 1.60 3.10
C GLU A 109 13.84 1.62 3.97
N LEU A 110 13.31 0.43 4.29
CA LEU A 110 12.22 0.25 5.24
C LEU A 110 12.79 0.12 6.65
N LEU A 111 12.41 1.05 7.53
CA LEU A 111 12.75 0.98 8.95
C LEU A 111 11.64 0.25 9.69
N PHE A 112 11.99 -0.71 10.55
CA PHE A 112 11.03 -1.46 11.34
C PHE A 112 11.13 -1.09 12.82
N VAL A 113 9.99 -1.05 13.49
CA VAL A 113 9.92 -1.00 14.96
C VAL A 113 9.32 -2.32 15.42
N ASP A 114 10.12 -3.09 16.16
CA ASP A 114 9.68 -4.28 16.87
C ASP A 114 8.87 -3.86 18.10
N LEU A 115 7.58 -4.18 18.08
CA LEU A 115 6.62 -3.87 19.13
C LEU A 115 6.38 -5.04 20.10
N GLU A 116 6.99 -6.20 19.88
CA GLU A 116 6.91 -7.33 20.81
C GLU A 116 7.83 -7.11 22.04
N GLN A 117 8.88 -6.32 21.85
CA GLN A 117 9.84 -5.99 22.91
C GLN A 117 9.33 -4.80 23.75
N ASP A 118 9.50 -4.88 25.07
CA ASP A 118 9.46 -3.72 25.97
C ASP A 118 10.88 -3.41 26.50
N PRO A 119 11.48 -2.25 26.16
CA PRO A 119 10.94 -1.19 25.30
C PRO A 119 11.00 -1.56 23.81
N PRO A 120 10.13 -0.98 22.96
CA PRO A 120 10.18 -1.16 21.51
C PRO A 120 11.53 -0.78 20.92
N LYS A 121 11.97 -1.51 19.90
CA LYS A 121 13.30 -1.34 19.30
C LYS A 121 13.23 -1.19 17.79
N MET A 122 14.05 -0.29 17.25
CA MET A 122 14.31 -0.24 15.82
C MET A 122 15.00 -1.53 15.39
N ARG A 123 14.54 -2.12 14.30
CA ARG A 123 15.18 -3.26 13.65
C ARG A 123 15.30 -3.01 12.15
N THR A 124 16.37 -3.55 11.58
CA THR A 124 16.43 -3.82 10.15
C THR A 124 15.79 -5.18 9.90
N LEU A 125 15.31 -5.41 8.68
CA LEU A 125 14.86 -6.72 8.21
C LEU A 125 16.09 -7.62 8.02
N ASP A 126 16.78 -7.98 9.09
CA ASP A 126 17.86 -8.98 9.02
C ASP A 126 17.22 -10.33 8.68
N ASP A 127 17.82 -11.07 7.75
CA ASP A 127 17.29 -12.29 7.09
C ASP A 127 16.95 -13.46 8.04
N LYS A 128 17.02 -13.24 9.36
CA LYS A 128 16.87 -14.26 10.42
C LYS A 128 15.59 -14.15 11.23
N SER A 129 14.78 -13.09 11.08
CA SER A 129 13.47 -13.03 11.76
C SER A 129 12.39 -13.73 10.94
N LEU A 130 11.57 -14.57 11.59
CA LEU A 130 10.47 -15.28 10.93
C LEU A 130 9.50 -14.29 10.25
N LEU A 131 9.12 -13.22 10.94
CA LEU A 131 8.25 -12.17 10.40
C LEU A 131 8.87 -11.46 9.20
N GLY A 132 10.18 -11.21 9.22
CA GLY A 132 10.86 -10.58 8.09
C GLY A 132 10.87 -11.48 6.85
N MET A 133 11.16 -12.77 7.02
CA MET A 133 11.09 -13.74 5.91
C MET A 133 9.67 -13.87 5.34
N GLN A 134 8.65 -13.86 6.20
CA GLN A 134 7.26 -13.89 5.77
C GLN A 134 6.86 -12.60 5.03
N LEU A 135 7.30 -11.43 5.52
CA LEU A 135 7.06 -10.16 4.83
C LEU A 135 7.73 -10.14 3.45
N ILE A 136 8.98 -10.58 3.32
CA ILE A 136 9.65 -10.71 2.02
C ILE A 136 8.88 -11.67 1.10
N SER A 137 8.32 -12.75 1.65
CA SER A 137 7.50 -13.69 0.89
C SER A 137 6.22 -13.03 0.37
N ILE A 138 5.56 -12.20 1.18
CA ILE A 138 4.42 -11.38 0.75
C ILE A 138 4.86 -10.40 -0.34
N GLN A 139 5.97 -9.68 -0.18
CA GLN A 139 6.49 -8.75 -1.19
C GLN A 139 6.78 -9.44 -2.53
N LYS A 140 7.37 -10.65 -2.50
CA LYS A 140 7.60 -11.49 -3.69
C LYS A 140 6.29 -11.93 -4.34
N LEU A 141 5.28 -12.28 -3.53
CA LEU A 141 3.95 -12.60 -4.04
C LEU A 141 3.32 -11.39 -4.74
N PHE A 142 3.44 -10.18 -4.17
CA PHE A 142 3.03 -8.94 -4.83
C PHE A 142 3.75 -8.72 -6.16
N SER A 143 5.04 -9.06 -6.27
CA SER A 143 5.77 -8.96 -7.54
C SER A 143 5.21 -9.88 -8.64
N LEU A 144 4.51 -10.97 -8.28
CA LEU A 144 3.83 -11.83 -9.24
C LEU A 144 2.52 -11.19 -9.73
N TYR A 145 1.81 -10.47 -8.86
CA TYR A 145 0.58 -9.74 -9.22
C TYR A 145 0.86 -8.43 -9.97
N PHE A 146 2.01 -7.80 -9.71
CA PHE A 146 2.43 -6.54 -10.31
C PHE A 146 3.78 -6.70 -11.04
N PRO A 147 3.81 -7.43 -12.16
CA PRO A 147 5.04 -7.63 -12.91
C PRO A 147 5.50 -6.33 -13.57
N LEU A 148 6.79 -5.99 -13.41
CA LEU A 148 7.41 -4.94 -14.20
C LEU A 148 7.58 -5.37 -15.65
N GLU A 149 7.17 -4.50 -16.57
CA GLU A 149 7.40 -4.64 -18.00
C GLU A 149 8.90 -4.80 -18.27
N GLY A 150 9.32 -6.01 -18.66
CA GLY A 150 10.72 -6.37 -18.91
C GLY A 150 11.32 -7.43 -17.98
N MET A 151 10.72 -7.69 -16.81
CA MET A 151 11.22 -8.65 -15.81
C MET A 151 10.70 -10.10 -16.01
N ARG A 152 9.92 -10.33 -17.07
CA ARG A 152 9.14 -11.57 -17.26
C ARG A 152 9.97 -12.80 -17.66
N ASN A 153 11.29 -12.67 -17.81
CA ASN A 153 12.14 -13.73 -18.36
C ASN A 153 12.93 -14.54 -17.33
N ASP A 154 13.03 -14.10 -16.07
CA ASP A 154 13.98 -14.72 -15.13
C ASP A 154 13.33 -15.54 -13.99
N LEU A 155 11.99 -15.60 -13.92
CA LEU A 155 11.26 -16.31 -12.85
C LEU A 155 10.55 -17.60 -13.31
N LEU A 156 10.68 -17.98 -14.57
CA LEU A 156 10.22 -19.29 -15.04
C LEU A 156 11.39 -20.29 -14.94
N PRO A 157 11.23 -21.45 -14.28
CA PRO A 157 12.26 -22.49 -14.28
C PRO A 157 12.52 -22.97 -15.71
N PRO A 158 13.77 -23.33 -16.07
CA PRO A 158 14.07 -23.88 -17.37
C PRO A 158 13.42 -25.26 -17.51
N ASP A 159 12.53 -25.35 -18.48
CA ASP A 159 12.04 -26.52 -19.21
C ASP A 159 12.52 -27.89 -18.70
N ARG A 160 11.59 -28.66 -18.11
CA ARG A 160 11.63 -30.12 -18.18
C ARG A 160 10.28 -30.64 -18.64
N ALA A 161 10.32 -31.28 -19.80
CA ALA A 161 9.23 -31.96 -20.46
C ALA A 161 8.65 -33.11 -19.62
N GLU A 162 7.37 -33.04 -19.28
CA GLU A 162 6.27 -33.95 -19.71
C GLU A 162 5.09 -33.92 -18.70
N PRO A 163 3.84 -34.22 -19.16
CA PRO A 163 2.62 -33.68 -18.56
C PRO A 163 1.97 -34.67 -17.58
N MET A 164 1.70 -34.23 -16.35
CA MET A 164 0.72 -34.86 -15.46
C MET A 164 -0.01 -33.77 -14.67
N ALA A 165 -1.31 -34.00 -14.50
CA ALA A 165 -2.37 -33.05 -14.16
C ALA A 165 -2.21 -32.29 -12.83
N ASP A 166 -2.98 -31.20 -12.75
CA ASP A 166 -3.30 -30.37 -11.56
C ASP A 166 -2.40 -29.17 -11.21
N SER A 167 -2.07 -28.34 -12.20
CA SER A 167 -1.57 -26.97 -11.98
C SER A 167 -2.45 -25.91 -12.67
N LYS A 168 -3.77 -25.94 -12.40
CA LYS A 168 -4.73 -24.99 -13.00
C LYS A 168 -4.96 -23.70 -12.21
N SER A 169 -4.36 -23.50 -11.04
CA SER A 169 -4.85 -22.46 -10.11
C SER A 169 -4.24 -21.07 -10.25
N LEU A 170 -3.02 -20.89 -10.77
CA LEU A 170 -2.39 -19.55 -10.79
C LEU A 170 -2.37 -18.90 -12.19
N SER A 171 -2.19 -19.69 -13.24
CA SER A 171 -2.11 -19.18 -14.61
C SER A 171 -3.46 -18.88 -15.25
N GLU A 172 -4.54 -19.55 -14.82
CA GLU A 172 -5.90 -19.24 -15.30
C GLU A 172 -6.47 -17.95 -14.67
N GLN A 173 -5.93 -17.48 -13.55
CA GLN A 173 -6.36 -16.24 -12.89
C GLN A 173 -5.69 -14.96 -13.46
N ILE A 174 -4.54 -15.11 -14.13
CA ILE A 174 -3.80 -14.01 -14.78
C ILE A 174 -4.37 -13.68 -16.17
N GLY A 175 -5.23 -14.55 -16.72
CA GLY A 175 -5.75 -14.50 -18.09
C GLY A 175 -6.96 -13.60 -18.36
N SER A 176 -7.31 -12.66 -17.49
CA SER A 176 -8.39 -11.69 -17.78
C SER A 176 -8.13 -10.35 -17.08
N GLN A 177 -7.24 -9.54 -17.66
CA GLN A 177 -6.93 -8.17 -17.19
C GLN A 177 -8.08 -7.17 -17.45
N SER A 178 -9.32 -7.57 -17.18
CA SER A 178 -10.52 -6.75 -17.31
C SER A 178 -11.20 -6.44 -15.98
N SER A 179 -10.86 -7.08 -14.86
CA SER A 179 -11.52 -6.79 -13.58
C SER A 179 -10.95 -5.53 -12.91
N VAL A 180 -11.83 -4.63 -12.48
CA VAL A 180 -11.48 -3.48 -11.61
C VAL A 180 -11.01 -3.93 -10.23
N LEU A 181 -11.50 -5.08 -9.75
CA LEU A 181 -11.20 -5.64 -8.45
C LEU A 181 -10.02 -6.63 -8.51
N MET A 182 -9.11 -6.53 -7.54
CA MET A 182 -8.09 -7.51 -7.19
C MET A 182 -8.26 -7.93 -5.73
N ASP A 183 -8.58 -9.20 -5.49
CA ASP A 183 -8.61 -9.75 -4.15
C ASP A 183 -7.29 -10.46 -3.86
N LEU A 184 -6.53 -9.92 -2.91
CA LEU A 184 -5.25 -10.45 -2.44
C LEU A 184 -5.34 -10.92 -0.98
N SER A 185 -6.54 -11.15 -0.45
CA SER A 185 -6.71 -11.60 0.95
C SER A 185 -5.99 -12.92 1.24
N SER A 186 -5.79 -13.77 0.22
CA SER A 186 -4.98 -14.98 0.29
C SER A 186 -3.50 -14.75 0.63
N CYS A 187 -2.95 -13.56 0.37
CA CYS A 187 -1.52 -13.29 0.55
C CYS A 187 -1.06 -13.34 2.02
N MET A 188 -2.00 -13.17 2.95
CA MET A 188 -1.73 -13.19 4.40
C MET A 188 -2.15 -14.50 5.08
N HIS A 189 -2.72 -15.45 4.33
CA HIS A 189 -3.07 -16.77 4.86
C HIS A 189 -1.80 -17.49 5.32
N ASP A 190 -1.87 -18.14 6.48
CA ASP A 190 -0.77 -18.90 7.08
C ASP A 190 0.51 -18.09 7.36
N THR A 191 0.38 -16.76 7.56
CA THR A 191 1.47 -15.89 7.99
C THR A 191 1.23 -15.31 9.38
N GLU A 192 2.31 -15.01 10.10
CA GLU A 192 2.28 -14.27 11.36
C GLU A 192 2.33 -12.74 11.13
N VAL A 193 2.54 -12.32 9.88
CA VAL A 193 2.53 -10.91 9.50
C VAL A 193 1.13 -10.34 9.73
N THR A 194 1.08 -9.17 10.36
CA THR A 194 -0.17 -8.49 10.70
C THR A 194 -0.53 -7.42 9.67
N VAL A 195 -1.82 -7.12 9.53
CA VAL A 195 -2.31 -6.07 8.61
C VAL A 195 -1.62 -4.72 8.85
N PRO A 196 -1.37 -4.26 10.10
CA PRO A 196 -0.59 -3.03 10.33
C PRO A 196 0.80 -3.06 9.71
N THR A 197 1.48 -4.20 9.70
CA THR A 197 2.80 -4.37 9.05
C THR A 197 2.66 -4.17 7.54
N VAL A 198 1.70 -4.85 6.92
CA VAL A 198 1.43 -4.75 5.47
C VAL A 198 0.99 -3.33 5.09
N ASN A 199 0.13 -2.68 5.89
CA ASN A 199 -0.28 -1.30 5.69
C ASN A 199 0.90 -0.32 5.76
N GLY A 200 1.79 -0.50 6.74
CA GLY A 200 2.97 0.33 6.88
C GLY A 200 3.86 0.26 5.64
N TRP A 201 4.06 -0.95 5.13
CA TRP A 201 4.76 -1.17 3.88
C TRP A 201 3.99 -0.55 2.69
N LEU A 202 2.80 -1.05 2.37
CA LEU A 202 2.03 -0.63 1.20
C LEU A 202 1.85 0.89 1.09
N LEU A 203 1.47 1.56 2.19
CA LEU A 203 1.20 3.00 2.19
C LEU A 203 2.47 3.87 2.15
N GLY A 204 3.64 3.24 2.09
CA GLY A 204 4.94 3.90 2.03
C GLY A 204 5.24 4.68 3.31
N TYR A 205 4.84 4.15 4.47
CA TYR A 205 5.23 4.77 5.73
C TYR A 205 6.73 4.56 5.96
N PRO A 206 7.43 5.58 6.46
CA PRO A 206 8.87 5.50 6.66
C PRO A 206 9.24 4.55 7.80
N ILE A 207 8.28 4.20 8.66
CA ILE A 207 8.44 3.24 9.74
C ILE A 207 7.29 2.24 9.65
N VAL A 208 7.64 0.96 9.69
CA VAL A 208 6.71 -0.16 9.69
C VAL A 208 6.73 -0.83 11.06
N TYR A 209 5.57 -1.03 11.64
CA TYR A 209 5.44 -1.78 12.89
C TYR A 209 5.55 -3.26 12.62
N LEU A 210 6.33 -3.96 13.45
CA LEU A 210 6.57 -5.40 13.33
C LEU A 210 6.18 -6.08 14.64
N PHE A 211 5.23 -7.01 14.55
CA PHE A 211 4.79 -7.89 15.63
C PHE A 211 3.95 -9.02 15.04
N SER A 212 3.98 -10.20 15.66
CA SER A 212 3.19 -11.36 15.27
C SER A 212 1.75 -11.28 15.77
N LYS A 213 0.90 -12.19 15.28
CA LYS A 213 -0.50 -12.28 15.71
C LYS A 213 -0.62 -12.65 17.19
N ASP A 214 0.35 -13.39 17.72
CA ASP A 214 0.40 -13.78 19.14
C ASP A 214 0.74 -12.61 20.09
N HIS A 215 1.35 -11.53 19.58
CA HIS A 215 1.84 -10.39 20.38
C HIS A 215 1.02 -9.11 20.15
N ILE A 216 -0.23 -9.23 19.69
CA ILE A 216 -1.12 -8.08 19.46
C ILE A 216 -1.31 -7.26 20.75
N GLU A 217 -1.51 -7.92 21.90
CA GLU A 217 -1.71 -7.24 23.19
C GLU A 217 -0.47 -6.44 23.61
N ASP A 218 0.72 -7.03 23.47
CA ASP A 218 1.99 -6.37 23.77
C ASP A 218 2.21 -5.16 22.86
N ALA A 219 1.92 -5.31 21.56
CA ALA A 219 2.04 -4.22 20.60
C ALA A 219 1.10 -3.05 20.94
N ILE A 220 -0.16 -3.34 21.31
CA ILE A 220 -1.12 -2.32 21.76
C ILE A 220 -0.63 -1.63 23.03
N TYR A 221 -0.15 -2.39 24.01
CA TYR A 221 0.40 -1.84 25.26
C TYR A 221 1.58 -0.90 24.97
N ASN A 222 2.52 -1.33 24.14
CA ASN A 222 3.71 -0.57 23.79
C ASN A 222 3.36 0.72 23.02
N LEU A 223 2.45 0.65 22.04
CA LEU A 223 1.98 1.83 21.31
C LEU A 223 1.22 2.83 22.20
N SER A 224 0.53 2.33 23.23
CA SER A 224 -0.29 3.17 24.12
C SER A 224 0.49 3.80 25.26
N THR A 225 1.62 3.19 25.68
CA THR A 225 2.31 3.56 26.93
C THR A 225 3.76 3.99 26.75
N LYS A 226 4.40 3.69 25.62
CA LYS A 226 5.83 3.93 25.42
C LYS A 226 6.08 4.99 24.36
N PHE A 227 7.13 5.78 24.55
CA PHE A 227 7.63 6.68 23.53
C PHE A 227 8.55 5.94 22.57
N LEU A 228 8.13 5.79 21.32
CA LEU A 228 8.92 5.08 20.30
C LEU A 228 10.18 5.85 19.83
N ARG A 229 10.32 7.14 20.19
CA ARG A 229 11.48 8.02 19.88
C ARG A 229 12.06 7.81 18.47
N ILE A 230 11.19 7.83 17.47
CA ILE A 230 11.55 7.35 16.13
C ILE A 230 12.34 8.37 15.30
N TYR A 231 12.12 9.66 15.56
CA TYR A 231 12.86 10.74 14.92
C TYR A 231 13.37 11.75 15.93
N LYS A 232 14.54 12.31 15.63
CA LYS A 232 15.07 13.50 16.28
C LYS A 232 15.00 14.67 15.31
N ILE A 233 14.13 15.64 15.59
CA ILE A 233 14.06 16.86 14.79
C ILE A 233 15.01 17.88 15.40
N LEU A 234 16.08 18.19 14.67
CA LEU A 234 17.04 19.24 15.02
C LEU A 234 16.75 20.47 14.19
N VAL A 235 16.55 21.62 14.83
CA VAL A 235 16.38 22.90 14.13
C VAL A 235 17.63 23.75 14.34
N SER A 236 18.26 24.10 13.22
CA SER A 236 19.35 25.07 13.20
C SER A 236 18.83 26.39 12.64
N ARG A 237 18.97 27.48 13.41
CA ARG A 237 18.68 28.83 12.92
C ARG A 237 19.95 29.39 12.28
N THR A 238 19.84 29.87 11.04
CA THR A 238 20.88 30.65 10.36
C THR A 238 20.97 32.05 10.96
N SER A 239 21.35 32.16 12.23
CA SER A 239 21.88 33.41 12.77
C SER A 239 23.37 33.49 12.48
N ALA A 240 23.85 34.68 12.11
CA ALA A 240 25.23 35.01 11.78
C ALA A 240 26.25 34.35 12.73
N PRO A 241 27.48 34.03 12.27
CA PRO A 241 28.39 33.08 12.88
C PRO A 241 29.02 33.64 14.16
N ASN A 242 28.24 33.75 15.23
CA ASN A 242 28.72 34.05 16.56
C ASN A 242 28.55 32.79 17.41
N LYS A 243 29.69 32.11 17.58
CA LYS A 243 30.02 31.05 18.56
C LYS A 243 28.83 30.45 19.32
N GLY A 244 28.43 29.24 18.93
CA GLY A 244 27.83 28.28 19.86
C GLY A 244 26.34 27.99 19.72
N SER A 245 25.71 28.17 18.56
CA SER A 245 24.36 27.65 18.34
C SER A 245 24.38 26.11 18.26
N GLN A 246 24.25 25.43 19.41
CA GLN A 246 23.99 23.99 19.42
C GLN A 246 22.59 23.73 18.85
N PRO A 247 22.39 22.66 18.07
CA PRO A 247 21.08 22.31 17.56
C PRO A 247 20.16 21.94 18.73
N GLU A 248 19.06 22.66 18.88
CA GLU A 248 18.03 22.37 19.88
C GLU A 248 17.07 21.30 19.35
N GLU A 249 16.74 20.33 20.21
CA GLU A 249 15.76 19.29 19.94
C GLU A 249 14.35 19.82 20.19
N LEU A 250 13.52 19.79 19.15
CA LEU A 250 12.23 20.51 19.16
C LEU A 250 11.12 19.80 19.94
N MET A 251 11.31 18.52 20.26
CA MET A 251 10.35 17.66 20.95
C MET A 251 11.09 16.99 22.12
N ARG A 252 11.06 17.61 23.30
CA ARG A 252 11.58 17.04 24.55
C ARG A 252 10.50 16.34 25.34
#